data_AF-A0AAV2H5U0-F1
#
_entry.id   AF-A0AAV2H5U0-F1
#
_cell.length_a   1.000
_cell.length_b   1.000
_cell.length_c   1.000
_cell.angle_alpha   90.00
_cell.angle_beta   90.00
_cell.angle_gamma   90.00
#
_symmetry.space_group_name_H-M   'P 1'
#
loop_
_entity.id
_entity.type
_entity.pdbx_description
1 polymer ?
#
loop_
_entity_poly.entity_id
_entity_poly.type
_entity_poly.pdbx_seq_one_letter_code
_entity_poly.pdbx_strand_id
1 'polypeptide(L)'
;MAAEMNGLNGSTSAKTSNLEGFIATQIRQQEKKFQNDNLDKEKRDRFIARALAVSRKMNKEIEKSRDKSDQLYDELGQERMDVWRSEHAEEVLTAQQTELVTLSYPQIDK
;
A
#
# COMPACT_ATOMS: atom_id res chain seq x y z
N MET A 1 24.98 -25.34 22.74
CA MET A 1 25.82 -24.81 21.64
C MET A 1 24.86 -24.29 20.56
N ALA A 2 24.65 -22.97 20.56
CA ALA A 2 24.93 -22.06 19.42
C ALA A 2 23.93 -22.28 18.26
N ALA A 3 22.80 -21.56 18.18
CA ALA A 3 22.65 -20.14 17.83
C ALA A 3 23.36 -19.77 16.53
N GLU A 4 22.64 -19.88 15.40
CA GLU A 4 22.91 -19.08 14.20
C GLU A 4 21.58 -18.55 13.63
N MET A 5 21.13 -17.46 14.25
CA MET A 5 20.47 -16.39 13.50
C MET A 5 21.53 -15.71 12.64
N ASN A 6 21.38 -15.78 11.32
CA ASN A 6 22.18 -15.01 10.36
C ASN A 6 21.28 -14.83 9.13
N GLY A 7 20.87 -13.66 8.67
CA GLY A 7 21.34 -12.30 8.89
C GLY A 7 20.83 -11.52 7.68
N LEU A 8 19.53 -11.19 7.65
CA LEU A 8 18.95 -10.31 6.63
C LEU A 8 18.96 -8.89 7.18
N ASN A 9 20.16 -8.30 7.26
CA ASN A 9 20.33 -6.87 7.47
C ASN A 9 21.28 -6.33 6.40
N GLY A 10 20.86 -5.26 5.71
CA GLY A 10 21.78 -4.43 4.94
C GLY A 10 21.31 -4.03 3.53
N SER A 11 20.52 -2.95 3.47
CA SER A 11 20.61 -1.93 2.42
C SER A 11 20.05 -2.21 1.02
N THR A 12 18.71 -2.19 0.90
CA THR A 12 18.01 -1.67 -0.30
C THR A 12 16.76 -0.86 0.08
N SER A 13 16.83 -0.14 1.20
CA SER A 13 15.74 0.62 1.84
C SER A 13 15.25 1.86 1.08
N ALA A 14 15.47 1.99 -0.24
CA ALA A 14 15.21 3.26 -0.93
C ALA A 14 14.42 3.19 -2.25
N LYS A 15 13.92 2.02 -2.71
CA LYS A 15 13.21 1.93 -4.02
C LYS A 15 11.96 1.05 -4.08
N THR A 16 11.25 0.83 -2.98
CA THR A 16 9.95 0.15 -2.99
C THR A 16 8.85 0.94 -2.29
N SER A 17 8.86 2.28 -2.44
CA SER A 17 7.81 3.13 -1.86
C SER A 17 6.43 2.90 -2.49
N ASN A 18 6.34 2.14 -3.59
CA ASN A 18 5.09 1.77 -4.24
C ASN A 18 5.12 0.32 -4.77
N LEU A 19 3.93 -0.25 -4.97
CA LEU A 19 3.70 -1.61 -5.45
C LEU A 19 4.37 -1.85 -6.82
N GLU A 20 4.41 -0.84 -7.68
CA GLU A 20 5.11 -0.87 -8.98
C GLU A 20 6.62 -1.11 -8.80
N GLY A 21 7.25 -0.41 -7.86
CA GLY A 21 8.67 -0.60 -7.50
C GLY A 21 8.95 -1.97 -6.89
N PHE A 22 8.02 -2.49 -6.07
CA PHE A 22 8.10 -3.85 -5.54
C PHE A 22 8.02 -4.90 -6.66
N ILE A 23 7.03 -4.81 -7.56
CA ILE A 23 6.85 -5.73 -8.69
C ILE A 23 8.08 -5.69 -9.60
N ALA A 24 8.56 -4.51 -9.97
CA ALA A 24 9.75 -4.34 -10.80
C ALA A 24 11.01 -4.97 -10.16
N THR A 25 11.14 -4.85 -8.84
CA THR A 25 12.26 -5.44 -8.09
C THR A 25 12.17 -6.97 -8.08
N GLN A 26 10.98 -7.53 -7.85
CA GLN A 26 10.76 -8.97 -7.87
C GLN A 26 11.04 -9.58 -9.24
N ILE A 27 10.63 -8.93 -10.33
CA ILE A 27 10.92 -9.38 -11.70
C ILE A 27 12.42 -9.45 -11.94
N ARG A 28 13.16 -8.38 -11.61
CA ARG A 28 14.62 -8.36 -11.76
C ARG A 28 15.32 -9.43 -10.92
N GLN A 29 14.78 -9.76 -9.75
CA GLN A 29 15.32 -10.83 -8.91
C GLN A 29 15.04 -12.21 -9.48
N GLN A 30 13.85 -12.44 -10.08
CA GLN A 30 13.51 -13.69 -10.75
C GLN A 30 14.36 -13.90 -12.01
N GLU A 31 14.57 -12.87 -12.82
CA GLU A 31 15.41 -12.93 -14.03
C GLU A 31 16.88 -13.27 -13.73
N LYS A 32 17.39 -12.87 -12.55
CA LYS A 32 18.74 -13.24 -12.09
C LYS A 32 18.83 -14.67 -11.56
N LYS A 33 17.76 -15.22 -10.99
CA LYS A 33 17.75 -16.55 -10.37
C LYS A 33 17.41 -17.68 -11.34
N PHE A 34 16.63 -17.40 -12.38
CA PHE A 34 16.11 -18.42 -13.26
C PHE A 34 16.52 -18.18 -14.72
N GLN A 35 17.79 -18.50 -15.03
CA GLN A 35 18.24 -18.56 -16.43
C GLN A 35 17.74 -19.81 -17.17
N ASN A 36 17.26 -20.83 -16.44
CA ASN A 36 16.82 -22.12 -16.97
C ASN A 36 15.33 -22.46 -16.68
N ASP A 37 14.51 -21.50 -16.23
CA ASP A 37 13.09 -21.82 -16.03
C ASP A 37 12.34 -21.90 -17.35
N ASN A 38 11.51 -22.94 -17.46
CA ASN A 38 10.55 -23.15 -18.55
C ASN A 38 9.30 -22.25 -18.38
N LEU A 39 9.41 -21.14 -17.65
CA LEU A 39 8.36 -20.17 -17.48
C LEU A 39 8.08 -19.51 -18.83
N ASP A 40 6.85 -19.65 -19.29
CA ASP A 40 6.32 -18.97 -20.46
C ASP A 40 6.43 -17.45 -20.25
N LYS A 41 7.51 -16.87 -20.82
CA LYS A 41 7.86 -15.45 -20.68
C LYS A 41 6.69 -14.56 -21.08
N GLU A 42 5.91 -14.98 -22.07
CA GLU A 42 4.77 -14.20 -22.54
C GLU A 42 3.64 -14.14 -21.50
N LYS A 43 3.34 -15.26 -20.82
CA LYS A 43 2.36 -15.26 -19.71
C LYS A 43 2.83 -14.40 -18.55
N ARG A 44 4.11 -14.48 -18.20
CA ARG A 44 4.71 -13.67 -17.14
C ARG A 44 4.60 -12.17 -17.47
N ASP A 45 4.99 -11.78 -18.67
CA ASP A 45 4.98 -10.38 -19.09
C ASP A 45 3.54 -9.83 -19.16
N ARG A 46 2.56 -10.65 -19.60
CA ARG A 46 1.12 -10.30 -19.53
C ARG A 46 0.63 -10.10 -18.10
N PHE A 47 1.03 -10.98 -17.16
CA PHE A 47 0.67 -10.85 -15.75
C PHE A 47 1.23 -9.55 -15.16
N ILE A 48 2.50 -9.25 -15.44
CA ILE A 48 3.17 -8.03 -14.99
C ILE A 48 2.46 -6.79 -15.52
N ALA A 49 2.19 -6.75 -16.83
CA ALA A 49 1.49 -5.63 -17.45
C ALA A 49 0.13 -5.38 -16.79
N ARG A 50 -0.60 -6.46 -16.46
CA ARG A 50 -1.88 -6.36 -15.75
C ARG A 50 -1.71 -5.82 -14.33
N ALA A 51 -0.75 -6.34 -13.57
CA ALA A 51 -0.50 -5.91 -12.21
C ALA A 51 -0.10 -4.42 -12.14
N LEU A 52 0.73 -3.96 -13.08
CA LEU A 52 1.09 -2.55 -13.21
C LEU A 52 -0.11 -1.66 -13.56
N ALA A 53 -0.93 -2.09 -14.52
CA ALA A 53 -2.15 -1.35 -14.88
C ALA A 53 -3.12 -1.23 -13.71
N VAL A 54 -3.30 -2.30 -12.92
CA VAL A 54 -4.13 -2.28 -11.72
C VAL A 54 -3.53 -1.36 -10.66
N SER A 55 -2.21 -1.44 -10.41
CA SER A 55 -1.53 -0.57 -9.46
C SER A 55 -1.72 0.91 -9.82
N ARG A 56 -1.58 1.28 -11.10
CA ARG A 56 -1.81 2.66 -11.55
C ARG A 56 -3.26 3.09 -11.37
N LYS A 57 -4.22 2.21 -11.66
CA LYS A 57 -5.64 2.48 -11.43
C LYS A 57 -5.95 2.69 -9.94
N MET A 58 -5.37 1.88 -9.06
CA MET A 58 -5.52 2.05 -7.61
C MET A 58 -4.92 3.37 -7.13
N ASN A 59 -3.71 3.73 -7.57
CA ASN A 59 -3.10 5.00 -7.21
C ASN A 59 -3.96 6.19 -7.62
N LYS A 60 -4.52 6.17 -8.84
CA LYS A 60 -5.43 7.21 -9.31
C LYS A 60 -6.70 7.31 -8.45
N GLU A 61 -7.21 6.20 -7.96
CA GLU A 61 -8.39 6.20 -7.09
C GLU A 61 -8.06 6.72 -5.68
N ILE A 62 -6.86 6.42 -5.18
CA ILE A 62 -6.36 7.00 -3.92
C ILE A 62 -6.23 8.52 -4.05
N GLU A 63 -5.67 9.03 -5.16
CA GLU A 63 -5.56 10.47 -5.42
C GLU A 63 -6.95 11.13 -5.43
N LYS A 64 -7.90 10.61 -6.21
CA LYS A 64 -9.28 11.13 -6.20
C LYS A 64 -9.92 11.11 -4.82
N SER A 65 -9.66 10.07 -4.03
CA SER A 65 -10.19 9.98 -2.68
C SER A 65 -9.62 11.07 -1.78
N ARG A 66 -8.32 11.37 -1.91
CA ARG A 66 -7.67 12.47 -1.19
C ARG A 66 -8.26 13.81 -1.61
N ASP A 67 -8.37 14.07 -2.91
CA ASP A 67 -8.94 15.32 -3.43
C ASP A 67 -10.36 15.55 -2.89
N LYS A 68 -11.18 14.50 -2.82
CA LYS A 68 -12.52 14.57 -2.24
C LYS A 68 -12.51 14.81 -0.73
N SER A 69 -11.60 14.16 -0.01
CA SER A 69 -11.44 14.39 1.42
C SER A 69 -11.06 15.84 1.68
N ASP A 70 -10.09 16.38 0.93
CA ASP A 70 -9.65 17.77 1.06
C ASP A 70 -10.81 18.75 0.76
N GLN A 71 -11.60 18.49 -0.30
CA GLN A 71 -12.81 19.27 -0.58
C GLN A 71 -13.83 19.23 0.56
N LEU A 72 -14.10 18.06 1.14
CA LEU A 72 -15.02 17.92 2.27
C LEU A 72 -14.50 18.65 3.51
N TYR A 73 -13.19 18.64 3.74
CA TYR A 73 -12.57 19.40 4.82
C TYR A 73 -12.69 20.91 4.61
N ASP A 74 -12.49 21.39 3.39
CA ASP A 74 -12.65 22.80 3.04
C ASP A 74 -14.11 23.27 3.21
N GLU A 75 -15.07 22.43 2.84
CA GLU A 75 -16.51 22.76 2.89
C GLU A 75 -17.11 22.69 4.30
N LEU A 76 -16.77 21.65 5.06
CA LEU A 76 -17.44 21.34 6.33
C LEU A 76 -16.57 21.63 7.56
N GLY A 77 -15.28 21.83 7.36
CA GLY A 77 -14.31 21.99 8.43
C GLY A 77 -13.88 20.64 9.03
N GLN A 78 -12.66 20.64 9.56
CA GLN A 78 -12.04 19.44 10.11
C GLN A 78 -12.82 18.82 11.28
N GLU A 79 -13.30 19.65 12.21
CA GLU A 79 -14.01 19.19 13.40
C GLU A 79 -15.28 18.38 13.06
N ARG A 80 -16.08 18.85 12.10
CA ARG A 80 -17.30 18.14 11.68
C ARG A 80 -16.98 16.83 10.98
N MET A 81 -15.93 16.83 10.16
CA MET A 81 -15.46 15.61 9.49
C MET A 81 -14.88 14.60 10.47
N ASP A 82 -14.25 15.04 11.56
CA ASP A 82 -13.72 14.17 12.61
C ASP A 82 -14.86 13.52 13.42
N VAL A 83 -15.86 14.31 13.82
CA VAL A 83 -17.06 13.82 14.52
C VAL A 83 -17.82 12.82 13.66
N TRP A 84 -18.16 13.19 12.42
CA TRP A 84 -18.89 12.30 11.50
C TRP A 84 -18.15 10.98 11.26
N ARG A 85 -16.82 11.01 11.14
CA ARG A 85 -16.03 9.79 10.96
C ARG A 85 -16.02 8.92 12.21
N SER A 86 -15.93 9.50 13.40
CA SER A 86 -15.98 8.76 14.66
C SER A 86 -17.34 8.06 14.80
N GLU A 87 -18.43 8.80 14.61
CA GLU A 87 -19.79 8.27 14.67
C GLU A 87 -20.00 7.16 13.64
N HIS A 88 -19.60 7.40 12.39
CA HIS A 88 -19.80 6.42 11.33
C HIS A 88 -18.93 5.17 11.51
N ALA A 89 -17.70 5.30 12.02
CA ALA A 89 -16.83 4.17 12.30
C ALA A 89 -17.44 3.23 13.36
N GLU A 90 -18.12 3.76 14.37
CA GLU A 90 -18.83 2.97 15.38
C GLU A 90 -20.01 2.19 14.79
N GLU A 91 -20.66 2.72 13.75
CA GLU A 91 -21.80 2.08 13.08
C GLU A 91 -21.40 0.95 12.13
N VAL A 92 -20.27 1.09 11.43
CA VAL A 92 -19.93 0.21 10.29
C VAL A 92 -18.74 -0.71 10.52
N LEU A 93 -17.94 -0.46 11.56
CA LEU A 93 -16.74 -1.24 11.84
C LEU A 93 -16.91 -2.10 13.10
N THR A 94 -16.30 -3.28 13.06
CA THR A 94 -16.06 -4.03 14.29
C THR A 94 -14.94 -3.34 15.09
N ALA A 95 -14.89 -3.54 16.41
CA ALA A 95 -13.89 -2.90 17.28
C ALA A 95 -12.43 -3.11 16.80
N GLN A 96 -12.12 -4.28 16.24
CA GLN A 96 -10.80 -4.60 15.66
C GLN A 96 -10.49 -3.78 14.41
N GLN A 97 -11.50 -3.45 13.62
CA GLN A 97 -11.35 -2.64 12.41
C GLN A 97 -11.25 -1.15 12.76
N THR A 98 -11.96 -0.69 13.79
CA THR A 98 -11.86 0.68 14.30
C THR A 98 -10.43 1.01 14.72
N GLU A 99 -9.78 0.12 15.48
CA GLU A 99 -8.39 0.31 15.93
C GLU A 99 -7.40 0.49 14.76
N LEU A 100 -7.53 -0.33 13.71
CA LEU A 100 -6.70 -0.22 12.51
C LEU A 100 -6.92 1.10 11.75
N VAL A 101 -8.17 1.58 11.71
CA VAL A 101 -8.52 2.83 11.04
C VAL A 101 -7.97 4.02 11.82
N THR A 102 -8.10 4.05 13.15
CA THR A 102 -7.55 5.10 14.01
C THR A 102 -6.03 5.22 13.88
N LEU A 103 -5.31 4.10 13.73
CA LEU A 103 -3.86 4.07 13.51
C LEU A 103 -3.42 4.61 12.14
N SER A 104 -4.33 4.62 11.16
CA SER A 104 -4.01 5.02 9.78
C SER A 104 -4.05 6.53 9.55
N TYR A 105 -4.56 7.31 10.50
CA TYR A 105 -4.67 8.75 10.41
C TYR A 105 -3.64 9.46 11.32
N PRO A 106 -3.04 10.57 10.85
CA PRO A 106 -2.21 11.40 11.71
C PRO A 106 -3.08 11.98 12.83
N GLN A 107 -2.75 11.65 14.07
CA GLN A 107 -3.35 12.27 15.24
C GLN A 107 -2.87 13.73 15.27
N ILE A 108 -3.80 14.67 15.18
CA ILE A 108 -3.49 16.09 15.40
C ILE A 108 -3.49 16.26 16.92
N ASP A 109 -2.30 16.22 17.51
CA ASP A 109 -2.10 16.60 18.91
C ASP A 109 -2.61 18.04 19.09
N LYS A 110 -3.54 18.21 20.02
CA LYS A 110 -4.15 19.49 20.40
C LYS A 110 -3.14 20.43 21.05
#